data_AF-A0A9D3UI30-F1
#
_entry.id   AF-A0A9D3UI30-F1
#
_cell.length_a   1.000
_cell.length_b   1.000
_cell.length_c   1.000
_cell.angle_alpha   90.00
_cell.angle_beta   90.00
_cell.angle_gamma   90.00
#
_symmetry.space_group_name_H-M   'P 1'
#
loop_
_entity.id
_entity.type
_entity.pdbx_description
1 polymer ?
#
loop_
_entity_poly.entity_id
_entity_poly.type
_entity_poly.pdbx_seq_one_letter_code
_entity_poly.pdbx_strand_id
1 'polypeptide(L)'
;MSEIFRVHEANHAAPLLSNLELLELSSLPDLRWIVKSPTHCVDLECLKVLETISCEKLESLWSISIVRSLMVLEELKIDGCNELKRVFMEVESNAESNTLYLPNLKNMEIKECPNLEYVFPLALARGFLRLQKIEIKNNV
;
A
#
# COMPACT_ATOMS: atom_id res chain seq x y z
N MET A 1 1.82 -13.86 12.51
CA MET A 1 2.94 -13.47 11.63
C MET A 1 2.92 -11.94 11.51
N SER A 2 4.01 -11.23 11.83
CA SER A 2 4.02 -9.76 11.86
C SER A 2 4.27 -9.08 10.52
N GLU A 3 4.86 -9.82 9.57
CA GLU A 3 5.24 -9.31 8.25
C GLU A 3 5.25 -10.44 7.22
N ILE A 4 4.94 -10.11 5.96
CA ILE A 4 4.88 -11.10 4.86
C ILE A 4 6.26 -11.26 4.22
N PHE A 5 6.89 -10.14 3.85
CA PHE A 5 8.19 -10.14 3.20
C PHE A 5 9.27 -9.63 4.17
N ARG A 6 10.23 -10.51 4.50
CA ARG A 6 11.47 -10.16 5.21
C ARG A 6 12.62 -10.09 4.21
N VAL A 7 13.28 -8.94 4.13
CA VAL A 7 14.54 -8.78 3.39
C VAL A 7 15.67 -8.81 4.41
N HIS A 8 16.55 -9.82 4.35
CA HIS A 8 17.59 -10.01 5.37
C HIS A 8 18.91 -9.31 5.05
N GLU A 9 19.21 -9.01 3.77
CA GLU A 9 20.38 -8.21 3.34
C GLU A 9 20.08 -7.52 2.01
N ALA A 10 20.68 -6.34 1.78
CA ALA A 10 20.66 -5.67 0.48
C ALA A 10 21.58 -6.40 -0.51
N ASN A 11 21.17 -7.59 -0.95
CA ASN A 11 21.84 -8.24 -2.07
C ASN A 11 21.50 -7.46 -3.34
N HIS A 12 22.53 -7.12 -4.13
CA HIS A 12 22.43 -6.55 -5.48
C HIS A 12 21.75 -7.49 -6.51
N ALA A 13 20.91 -8.42 -6.04
CA ALA A 13 20.17 -9.35 -6.86
C ALA A 13 18.89 -8.70 -7.40
N ALA A 14 18.39 -9.26 -8.50
CA ALA A 14 17.26 -8.77 -9.29
C ALA A 14 16.04 -8.35 -8.43
N PRO A 15 15.24 -7.38 -8.92
CA PRO A 15 14.02 -6.94 -8.25
C PRO A 15 13.14 -8.14 -7.85
N LEU A 16 12.93 -8.30 -6.54
CA LEU A 16 12.09 -9.37 -5.99
C LEU A 16 10.63 -9.01 -6.20
N LEU A 17 9.84 -9.99 -6.69
CA LEU A 17 8.39 -9.89 -6.94
C LEU A 17 7.98 -9.06 -8.17
N SER A 18 8.89 -8.83 -9.12
CA SER A 18 8.62 -8.07 -10.35
C SER A 18 7.55 -8.67 -11.28
N ASN A 19 7.13 -9.93 -11.07
CA ASN A 19 6.04 -10.57 -11.82
C ASN A 19 4.74 -10.71 -11.00
N LEU A 20 4.72 -10.25 -9.75
CA LEU A 20 3.55 -10.39 -8.88
C LEU A 20 2.46 -9.42 -9.33
N GLU A 21 1.32 -9.93 -9.83
CA GLU A 21 0.20 -9.09 -10.29
C GLU A 21 -0.91 -8.91 -9.25
N LEU A 22 -1.03 -9.85 -8.31
CA LEU A 22 -2.08 -9.90 -7.31
C LEU A 22 -1.48 -10.22 -5.94
N LEU A 23 -1.83 -9.43 -4.93
CA LEU A 23 -1.49 -9.69 -3.54
C LEU A 23 -2.77 -9.65 -2.70
N GLU A 24 -3.17 -10.80 -2.18
CA GLU A 24 -4.33 -10.96 -1.30
C GLU A 24 -3.87 -11.40 0.09
N LEU A 25 -4.27 -10.66 1.12
CA LEU A 25 -3.93 -10.92 2.50
C LEU A 25 -5.23 -11.01 3.31
N SER A 26 -5.55 -12.18 3.85
CA SER A 26 -6.79 -12.40 4.59
C SER A 26 -6.53 -12.97 5.98
N SER A 27 -7.23 -12.44 6.98
CA SER A 27 -7.31 -13.00 8.34
C SER A 27 -5.94 -13.16 9.00
N LEU A 28 -5.11 -12.12 8.94
CA LEU A 28 -3.78 -12.09 9.54
C LEU A 28 -3.77 -11.14 10.75
N PRO A 29 -4.20 -11.61 11.95
CA PRO A 29 -4.46 -10.74 13.10
C PRO A 29 -3.19 -10.11 13.70
N ASP A 30 -2.02 -10.67 13.38
CA ASP A 30 -0.74 -10.14 13.82
C ASP A 30 0.00 -9.31 12.78
N LEU A 31 -0.50 -9.25 11.54
CA LEU A 31 0.18 -8.56 10.44
C LEU A 31 0.22 -7.07 10.73
N ARG A 32 1.42 -6.50 10.80
CA ARG A 32 1.64 -5.07 10.99
C ARG A 32 2.13 -4.39 9.72
N TRP A 33 2.93 -5.09 8.93
CA TRP A 33 3.58 -4.57 7.73
C TRP A 33 3.58 -5.59 6.60
N ILE A 34 3.29 -5.19 5.37
CA ILE A 34 3.45 -6.10 4.22
C ILE A 34 4.93 -6.35 3.94
N VAL A 35 5.73 -5.27 3.88
CA VAL A 35 7.18 -5.31 3.71
C VAL A 35 7.83 -4.57 4.86
N LYS A 36 8.83 -5.21 5.49
CA LYS A 36 9.68 -4.57 6.49
C LYS A 36 11.06 -4.30 5.89
N SER A 37 11.56 -3.08 6.13
CA SER A 37 12.87 -2.52 5.71
C SER A 37 14.02 -3.54 5.57
N PRO A 38 14.93 -3.37 4.58
CA PRO A 38 15.04 -2.24 3.64
C PRO A 38 14.05 -2.34 2.48
N THR A 39 13.37 -1.24 2.18
CA THR A 39 12.31 -1.16 1.16
C THR A 39 12.85 -0.99 -0.26
N HIS A 40 14.16 -0.79 -0.42
CA HIS A 40 14.82 -0.63 -1.73
C HIS A 40 15.04 -1.94 -2.50
N CYS A 41 14.72 -3.09 -1.90
CA CYS A 41 14.93 -4.41 -2.49
C CYS A 41 13.63 -5.10 -2.96
N VAL A 42 12.47 -4.48 -2.72
CA VAL A 42 11.17 -5.03 -3.12
C VAL A 42 10.62 -4.23 -4.27
N ASP A 43 10.31 -4.92 -5.35
CA ASP A 43 9.80 -4.31 -6.56
C ASP A 43 8.45 -4.93 -6.92
N LEU A 44 7.43 -4.08 -6.96
CA LEU A 44 6.05 -4.45 -7.21
C LEU A 44 5.56 -3.80 -8.52
N GLU A 45 6.48 -3.63 -9.47
CA GLU A 45 6.27 -3.04 -10.80
C GLU A 45 5.12 -3.67 -11.60
N CYS A 46 4.79 -4.94 -11.36
CA CYS A 46 3.67 -5.62 -12.02
C CYS A 46 2.40 -5.74 -11.15
N LEU A 47 2.40 -5.25 -9.91
CA LEU A 47 1.25 -5.42 -9.01
C LEU A 47 0.07 -4.58 -9.48
N LYS A 48 -1.02 -5.25 -9.89
CA LYS A 48 -2.25 -4.64 -10.41
C LYS A 48 -3.34 -4.57 -9.36
N VAL A 49 -3.42 -5.56 -8.47
CA VAL A 49 -4.48 -5.65 -7.46
C VAL A 49 -3.88 -5.95 -6.09
N LEU A 50 -4.30 -5.17 -5.11
CA LEU A 50 -3.98 -5.38 -3.70
C LEU A 50 -5.26 -5.46 -2.88
N GLU A 51 -5.41 -6.54 -2.12
CA GLU A 51 -6.56 -6.76 -1.26
C GLU A 51 -6.11 -7.19 0.14
N THR A 52 -6.59 -6.48 1.17
CA THR A 52 -6.39 -6.86 2.57
C THR A 52 -7.72 -6.99 3.28
N ILE A 53 -8.01 -8.16 3.83
CA ILE A 53 -9.24 -8.48 4.54
C ILE A 53 -8.91 -8.93 5.97
N SER A 54 -9.56 -8.34 6.97
CA SER A 54 -9.47 -8.75 8.37
C SER A 54 -8.02 -8.85 8.90
N CYS A 55 -7.18 -7.87 8.56
CA CYS A 55 -5.81 -7.75 9.06
C CYS A 55 -5.77 -6.74 10.22
N GLU A 56 -6.19 -7.18 11.41
CA GLU A 56 -6.56 -6.28 12.52
C GLU A 56 -5.44 -5.33 12.97
N LYS A 57 -4.18 -5.79 13.02
CA LYS A 57 -3.02 -5.00 13.48
C LYS A 57 -2.30 -4.24 12.36
N LEU A 58 -2.87 -4.19 11.17
CA LEU A 58 -2.25 -3.53 10.03
C LEU A 58 -2.37 -2.01 10.20
N GLU A 59 -1.29 -1.35 10.61
CA GLU A 59 -1.29 0.09 10.88
C GLU A 59 -1.18 0.95 9.61
N SER A 60 -0.46 0.43 8.60
CA SER A 60 -0.30 1.03 7.27
C SER A 60 0.09 -0.04 6.24
N LEU A 61 -0.21 0.21 4.96
CA LEU A 61 0.10 -0.74 3.90
C LEU A 61 1.53 -0.59 3.37
N TRP A 62 1.96 0.66 3.10
CA TRP A 62 3.23 0.92 2.44
C TRP A 62 3.95 2.16 2.96
N SER A 63 5.27 2.07 3.02
CA SER A 63 6.11 3.27 2.98
C SER A 63 6.13 3.84 1.55
N ILE A 64 6.32 5.16 1.44
CA ILE A 64 6.34 5.85 0.16
C ILE A 64 7.39 5.28 -0.82
N SER A 65 8.48 4.68 -0.31
CA SER A 65 9.51 4.02 -1.12
C SER A 65 8.95 2.90 -1.99
N ILE A 66 7.95 2.16 -1.50
CA ILE A 66 7.32 1.06 -2.23
C ILE A 66 6.19 1.59 -3.13
N VAL A 67 5.52 2.66 -2.73
CA VAL A 67 4.51 3.33 -3.60
C VAL A 67 5.11 3.75 -4.94
N ARG A 68 6.43 4.00 -5.01
CA ARG A 68 7.16 4.30 -6.25
C ARG A 68 7.25 3.12 -7.22
N SER A 69 7.23 1.87 -6.75
CA SER A 69 7.23 0.69 -7.62
C SER A 69 5.81 0.25 -8.02
N LEU A 70 4.77 0.73 -7.33
CA LEU A 70 3.36 0.44 -7.62
C LEU A 70 2.80 1.22 -8.82
N MET A 71 3.55 1.28 -9.92
CA MET A 71 3.21 2.10 -11.08
C MET A 71 2.01 1.58 -11.87
N VAL A 72 1.73 0.28 -11.81
CA VAL A 72 0.64 -0.38 -12.54
C VAL A 72 -0.54 -0.78 -11.65
N LEU A 73 -0.51 -0.45 -10.36
CA LEU A 73 -1.61 -0.77 -9.44
C LEU A 73 -2.90 -0.14 -9.94
N GLU A 74 -3.93 -0.96 -10.15
CA GLU A 74 -5.23 -0.53 -10.67
C GLU A 74 -6.32 -0.57 -9.60
N GLU A 75 -6.24 -1.54 -8.68
CA GLU A 75 -7.24 -1.74 -7.62
C GLU A 75 -6.59 -1.89 -6.24
N LEU A 76 -7.16 -1.15 -5.28
CA LEU A 76 -6.85 -1.28 -3.86
C LEU A 76 -8.14 -1.54 -3.07
N LYS A 77 -8.18 -2.67 -2.35
CA LYS A 77 -9.31 -3.06 -1.50
C LYS A 77 -8.83 -3.35 -0.08
N ILE A 78 -9.49 -2.72 0.89
CA ILE A 78 -9.18 -2.88 2.31
C ILE A 78 -10.50 -3.10 3.03
N ASP A 79 -10.60 -4.19 3.78
CA ASP A 79 -11.80 -4.55 4.54
C ASP A 79 -11.39 -5.03 5.94
N GLY A 80 -12.05 -4.51 6.99
CA GLY A 80 -11.93 -5.04 8.35
C GLY A 80 -10.56 -4.86 9.00
N CYS A 81 -9.81 -3.81 8.66
CA CYS A 81 -8.48 -3.55 9.20
C CYS A 81 -8.55 -2.49 10.32
N ASN A 82 -8.83 -2.95 11.54
CA ASN A 82 -9.19 -2.07 12.67
C ASN A 82 -8.10 -1.08 13.08
N GLU A 83 -6.83 -1.46 13.11
CA GLU A 83 -5.73 -0.56 13.48
C GLU A 83 -5.20 0.28 12.31
N LEU A 84 -5.82 0.18 11.12
CA LEU A 84 -5.40 0.95 9.96
C LEU A 84 -5.73 2.42 10.17
N LYS A 85 -4.69 3.23 10.40
CA LYS A 85 -4.85 4.68 10.53
C LYS A 85 -4.70 5.38 9.19
N ARG A 86 -3.79 4.87 8.34
CA ARG A 86 -3.36 5.51 7.09
C ARG A 86 -3.06 4.45 6.04
N VAL A 87 -3.53 4.64 4.82
CA VAL A 87 -3.21 3.72 3.71
C VAL A 87 -1.75 3.87 3.30
N PHE A 88 -1.25 5.11 3.22
CA PHE A 88 0.12 5.44 2.84
C PHE A 88 0.82 6.26 3.93
N MET A 89 2.07 5.91 4.27
CA MET A 89 2.88 6.70 5.21
C MET A 89 3.35 8.03 4.61
N GLU A 90 3.46 9.04 5.48
CA GLU A 90 3.86 10.41 5.14
C GLU A 90 5.25 10.45 4.48
N VAL A 91 5.42 11.46 3.62
CA VAL A 91 6.68 11.66 2.90
C VAL A 91 7.70 12.26 3.85
N GLU A 92 8.93 11.77 3.83
CA GLU A 92 10.05 12.59 4.27
C GLU A 92 10.04 13.90 3.44
N SER A 93 10.44 15.02 4.05
CA SER A 93 10.33 16.41 3.56
C SER A 93 10.94 16.69 2.15
N ASN A 94 11.51 15.67 1.53
CA ASN A 94 12.16 15.61 0.24
C ASN A 94 11.31 14.92 -0.84
N ALA A 95 9.98 14.84 -0.69
CA ALA A 95 9.08 14.56 -1.82
C ALA A 95 9.33 15.59 -2.93
N GLU A 96 10.11 15.19 -3.93
CA GLU A 96 10.24 15.98 -5.14
C GLU A 96 8.83 16.17 -5.71
N SER A 97 8.44 17.43 -5.87
CA SER A 97 7.11 17.89 -6.29
C SER A 97 6.60 17.29 -7.62
N ASN A 98 7.43 16.50 -8.32
CA ASN A 98 7.16 15.92 -9.64
C ASN A 98 7.05 14.38 -9.63
N THR A 99 7.10 13.70 -8.48
CA THR A 99 6.97 12.24 -8.45
C THR A 99 5.50 11.83 -8.61
N LEU A 100 5.21 11.04 -9.64
CA LEU A 100 3.90 10.41 -9.83
C LEU A 100 3.81 9.17 -8.94
N TYR A 101 2.78 9.13 -8.10
CA TYR A 101 2.46 7.98 -7.25
C TYR A 101 1.18 7.33 -7.76
N LEU A 102 1.20 6.01 -7.92
CA LEU A 102 0.05 5.19 -8.36
C LEU A 102 -0.70 5.77 -9.59
N PRO A 103 -0.02 6.09 -10.71
CA PRO A 103 -0.63 6.75 -11.85
C PRO A 103 -1.74 5.94 -12.53
N ASN A 104 -1.77 4.63 -12.32
CA ASN A 104 -2.76 3.72 -12.89
C ASN A 104 -3.89 3.32 -11.93
N LEU A 105 -3.89 3.80 -10.69
CA LEU A 105 -4.93 3.44 -9.72
C LEU A 105 -6.28 3.97 -10.20
N LYS A 106 -7.26 3.08 -10.36
CA LYS A 106 -8.62 3.39 -10.84
C LYS A 106 -9.62 3.35 -9.69
N ASN A 107 -9.51 2.32 -8.87
CA ASN A 107 -10.50 1.98 -7.85
C ASN A 107 -9.83 1.81 -6.49
N MET A 108 -10.35 2.55 -5.50
CA MET A 108 -9.99 2.38 -4.10
C MET A 108 -11.25 2.12 -3.28
N GLU A 109 -11.22 1.07 -2.48
CA GLU A 109 -12.32 0.65 -1.62
C GLU A 109 -11.80 0.37 -0.21
N ILE A 110 -12.39 1.04 0.78
CA ILE A 110 -12.03 0.91 2.19
C ILE A 110 -13.29 0.74 3.03
N LYS A 111 -13.39 -0.41 3.69
CA LYS A 111 -14.57 -0.83 4.45
C LYS A 111 -14.18 -1.28 5.85
N GLU A 112 -15.03 -1.00 6.84
CA GLU A 112 -14.91 -1.56 8.19
C GLU A 112 -13.51 -1.33 8.82
N CYS A 113 -12.93 -0.15 8.61
CA CYS A 113 -11.65 0.33 9.15
C CYS A 113 -11.90 1.52 10.11
N PRO A 114 -12.39 1.27 11.34
CA PRO A 114 -12.89 2.31 12.25
C PRO A 114 -11.83 3.34 12.71
N ASN A 115 -10.54 3.01 12.72
CA ASN A 115 -9.48 3.94 13.13
C ASN A 115 -8.84 4.72 11.97
N LEU A 116 -9.42 4.65 10.75
CA LEU A 116 -8.88 5.33 9.58
C LEU A 116 -8.95 6.86 9.75
N GLU A 117 -7.80 7.51 9.87
CA GLU A 117 -7.68 8.97 10.02
C GLU A 117 -7.76 9.67 8.65
N TYR A 118 -6.97 9.18 7.69
CA TYR A 118 -6.97 9.66 6.31
C TYR A 118 -6.40 8.61 5.36
N VAL A 119 -6.72 8.72 4.08
CA VAL A 119 -6.25 7.76 3.07
C VAL A 119 -4.86 8.12 2.53
N PHE A 120 -4.71 9.32 1.99
CA PHE A 120 -3.44 9.82 1.47
C PHE A 120 -3.31 11.34 1.72
N PRO A 121 -2.08 11.87 1.88
CA PRO A 121 -1.84 13.30 1.81
C PRO A 121 -2.28 13.85 0.44
N LEU A 122 -2.91 15.02 0.42
CA LEU A 122 -3.38 15.65 -0.83
C LEU A 122 -2.24 15.90 -1.83
N ALA A 123 -1.00 16.03 -1.36
CA ALA A 123 0.18 16.13 -2.21
C ALA A 123 0.34 14.93 -3.16
N LEU A 124 -0.06 13.72 -2.73
CA LEU A 124 -0.01 12.51 -3.56
C LEU A 124 -1.12 12.47 -4.62
N ALA A 125 -2.22 13.18 -4.39
CA ALA A 125 -3.38 13.14 -5.28
C ALA A 125 -3.06 13.59 -6.72
N ARG A 126 -2.03 14.44 -6.90
CA ARG A 126 -1.52 14.84 -8.23
C ARG A 126 -0.98 13.66 -9.05
N GLY A 127 -0.54 12.60 -8.38
CA GLY A 127 -0.04 11.37 -9.00
C GLY A 127 -1.15 10.45 -9.50
N PHE A 128 -2.37 10.54 -8.97
CA PHE A 128 -3.48 9.64 -9.28
C PHE A 128 -4.20 10.00 -10.57
N LEU A 129 -3.49 9.85 -11.71
CA LEU A 129 -3.96 10.31 -13.02
C LEU A 129 -5.20 9.57 -13.54
N ARG A 130 -5.49 8.37 -13.03
CA ARG A 130 -6.55 7.48 -13.51
C ARG A 130 -7.60 7.15 -12.45
N LEU A 131 -7.54 7.80 -11.28
CA LEU A 131 -8.44 7.49 -10.18
C LEU A 131 -9.86 7.93 -10.52
N GLN A 132 -10.78 6.98 -10.51
CA GLN A 132 -12.17 7.16 -10.91
C GLN A 132 -13.14 6.94 -9.76
N LYS A 133 -12.81 6.03 -8.84
CA LYS A 133 -13.65 5.65 -7.73
C LYS A 133 -12.85 5.62 -6.43
N ILE A 134 -13.35 6.33 -5.43
CA ILE A 134 -13.00 6.14 -4.02
C ILE A 134 -14.30 5.80 -3.29
N GLU A 135 -14.34 4.66 -2.62
CA GLU A 135 -15.47 4.24 -1.79
C GLU A 135 -14.98 3.96 -0.37
N ILE A 136 -15.61 4.62 0.60
CA ILE A 136 -15.30 4.51 2.02
C ILE A 136 -16.62 4.21 2.73
N LYS A 137 -16.74 3.07 3.42
CA LYS A 137 -17.98 2.63 4.08
C LYS A 137 -17.73 2.10 5.49
N ASN A 138 -18.66 2.39 6.41
CA ASN A 138 -18.69 1.83 7.77
C ASN A 138 -17.37 2.03 8.55
N ASN A 139 -16.81 3.24 8.49
CA ASN A 139 -15.57 3.61 9.19
C ASN A 139 -15.86 4.63 10.32
N VAL A 140 -16.98 4.47 11.04
CA VAL A 140 -17.53 5.42 12.04
C VAL A 140 -17.41 4.87 13.45
#